data_AF-E6LY29-F1
#
_entry.id   AF-E6LY29-F1
#
_cell.length_a   1.000
_cell.length_b   1.000
_cell.length_c   1.000
_cell.angle_alpha   90.00
_cell.angle_beta   90.00
_cell.angle_gamma   90.00
#
_symmetry.space_group_name_H-M   'P 1'
#
loop_
_entity.id
_entity.type
_entity.pdbx_description
1 polymer ?
#
loop_
_entity_poly.entity_id
_entity_poly.type
_entity_poly.pdbx_seq_one_letter_code
_entity_poly.pdbx_strand_id
1 'polypeptide(L)'
;MRKYADIKDIIEYGLNNISDKEKITMSLKDFLYIRRVLEEYMRYLHNPDHYPDIEAIQNFLGDISSGGGFECLSTAIYEKVYKVDLPSKIEKMIDDGAFEHPLYPSYYKKNE
;
A
#
# COMPACT_ATOMS: atom_id res chain seq x y z
N MET A 1 -0.07 21.40 -18.03
CA MET A 1 -0.79 20.18 -17.62
C MET A 1 -0.06 19.60 -16.41
N ARG A 2 -0.75 19.25 -15.31
CA ARG A 2 -0.12 18.68 -14.11
C ARG A 2 0.44 17.30 -14.47
N LYS A 3 1.73 17.05 -14.26
CA LYS A 3 2.41 15.77 -14.57
C LYS A 3 2.47 14.82 -13.38
N TYR A 4 2.34 15.35 -12.17
CA TYR A 4 2.54 14.63 -10.93
C TYR A 4 1.37 14.83 -9.96
N ALA A 5 0.99 13.77 -9.26
CA ALA A 5 0.03 13.78 -8.17
C ALA A 5 0.74 13.62 -6.81
N ASP A 6 0.13 14.15 -5.76
CA ASP A 6 0.59 13.85 -4.40
C ASP A 6 0.09 12.46 -3.97
N ILE A 7 0.60 11.99 -2.83
CA ILE A 7 0.33 10.65 -2.32
C ILE A 7 -1.17 10.47 -2.02
N LYS A 8 -1.85 11.52 -1.54
CA LYS A 8 -3.27 11.44 -1.18
C LYS A 8 -4.13 11.30 -2.44
N ASP A 9 -3.86 12.13 -3.45
CA ASP A 9 -4.52 12.07 -4.75
C ASP A 9 -4.40 10.67 -5.38
N ILE A 10 -3.25 10.01 -5.23
CA ILE A 10 -3.03 8.65 -5.74
C ILE A 10 -3.84 7.61 -4.97
N ILE A 11 -3.82 7.66 -3.64
CA ILE A 11 -4.52 6.69 -2.78
C ILE A 11 -6.04 6.79 -2.94
N GLU A 12 -6.58 8.00 -3.06
CA GLU A 12 -8.02 8.23 -3.13
C GLU A 12 -8.61 8.08 -4.54
N TYR A 13 -7.76 7.94 -5.56
CA TYR A 13 -8.19 7.85 -6.96
C TYR A 13 -9.13 6.66 -7.21
N GLY A 14 -10.26 6.93 -7.86
CA GLY A 14 -11.24 5.91 -8.23
C GLY A 14 -12.10 5.38 -7.08
N LEU A 15 -11.77 5.69 -5.81
CA LEU A 15 -12.54 5.22 -4.64
C LEU A 15 -13.95 5.80 -4.58
N ASN A 16 -14.16 6.98 -5.16
CA ASN A 16 -15.47 7.62 -5.32
C ASN A 16 -16.45 6.82 -6.20
N ASN A 17 -15.97 5.82 -6.95
CA ASN A 17 -16.80 4.91 -7.74
C ASN A 17 -17.34 3.71 -6.93
N ILE A 18 -16.95 3.59 -5.66
CA ILE A 18 -17.37 2.52 -4.74
C ILE A 18 -18.34 3.10 -3.73
N SER A 19 -19.42 2.37 -3.45
CA SER A 19 -20.36 2.73 -2.39
C SER A 19 -19.74 2.51 -1.01
N ASP A 20 -19.90 3.47 -0.10
CA ASP A 20 -19.46 3.36 1.31
C ASP A 20 -20.18 2.25 2.10
N LYS A 21 -21.30 1.74 1.56
CA LYS A 21 -22.07 0.63 2.11
C LYS A 21 -21.56 -0.74 1.67
N GLU A 22 -20.76 -0.83 0.62
CA GLU A 22 -20.15 -2.10 0.20
C GLU A 22 -19.17 -2.58 1.27
N LYS A 23 -19.23 -3.89 1.57
CA LYS A 23 -18.39 -4.56 2.56
C LYS A 23 -17.90 -5.88 2.00
N ILE A 24 -16.70 -6.26 2.42
CA ILE A 24 -16.08 -7.56 2.15
C ILE A 24 -15.99 -8.35 3.45
N THR A 25 -15.86 -9.67 3.34
CA THR A 25 -15.50 -10.53 4.48
C THR A 25 -14.05 -10.98 4.32
N MET A 26 -13.31 -11.00 5.41
CA MET A 26 -11.94 -11.53 5.42
C MET A 26 -11.63 -12.25 6.74
N SER A 27 -10.60 -13.07 6.73
CA SER A 27 -10.06 -13.70 7.94
C SER A 27 -9.66 -12.65 8.97
N LEU A 28 -10.14 -12.78 10.21
CA LEU A 28 -9.78 -11.89 11.31
C LEU A 28 -8.26 -11.92 11.58
N LYS A 29 -7.63 -13.09 11.45
CA LYS A 29 -6.18 -13.23 11.62
C LYS A 29 -5.42 -12.45 10.54
N ASP A 30 -5.89 -12.52 9.30
CA ASP A 30 -5.25 -11.82 8.17
C ASP A 30 -5.47 -10.30 8.28
N PHE A 31 -6.67 -9.86 8.69
CA PHE A 31 -6.94 -8.46 9.00
C PHE A 31 -5.99 -7.94 10.08
N LEU A 32 -5.84 -8.68 11.19
CA LEU A 32 -4.92 -8.31 12.26
C LEU A 32 -3.46 -8.30 11.79
N TYR A 33 -3.06 -9.24 10.93
CA TYR A 33 -1.71 -9.24 10.35
C TYR A 33 -1.46 -7.97 9.54
N ILE A 34 -2.34 -7.61 8.60
CA ILE A 34 -2.24 -6.39 7.79
C ILE A 34 -2.18 -5.16 8.71
N ARG A 35 -3.07 -5.08 9.70
CA ARG A 35 -3.08 -3.98 10.68
C ARG A 35 -1.75 -3.86 11.41
N ARG A 36 -1.16 -4.98 11.88
CA ARG A 36 0.13 -4.99 12.58
C ARG A 36 1.28 -4.56 11.69
N VAL A 37 1.28 -4.96 10.41
CA VAL A 37 2.27 -4.48 9.42
C VAL A 37 2.18 -2.97 9.26
N LEU A 38 0.98 -2.42 9.02
CA LEU A 38 0.80 -0.97 8.88
C LEU A 38 1.18 -0.20 10.15
N GLU A 39 0.84 -0.72 11.33
CA GLU A 39 1.25 -0.13 12.61
C GLU A 39 2.78 -0.09 12.78
N GLU A 40 3.49 -1.14 12.35
CA GLU A 40 4.94 -1.19 12.48
C GLU A 40 5.63 -0.24 11.50
N TYR A 41 5.13 -0.14 10.27
CA TYR A 41 5.56 0.89 9.32
C TYR A 41 5.32 2.30 9.89
N MET A 42 4.15 2.55 10.48
CA MET A 42 3.88 3.84 11.13
C MET A 42 4.82 4.09 12.31
N ARG A 43 5.10 3.09 13.15
CA ARG A 43 6.07 3.20 14.26
C ARG A 43 7.46 3.56 13.74
N TYR A 44 7.92 2.87 12.70
CA TYR A 44 9.22 3.11 12.09
C TYR A 44 9.29 4.54 11.51
N LEU A 45 8.33 4.91 10.66
CA LEU A 45 8.30 6.19 9.94
C LEU A 45 7.90 7.40 10.79
N HIS A 46 7.38 7.21 12.01
CA HIS A 46 6.97 8.32 12.87
C HIS A 46 8.15 9.08 13.50
N ASN A 47 9.29 8.40 13.69
CA ASN A 47 10.47 8.99 14.32
C ASN A 47 11.68 8.93 13.36
N PRO A 48 12.19 10.10 12.88
CA PRO A 48 13.37 10.16 12.02
C PRO A 48 14.62 9.47 12.58
N ASP A 49 14.75 9.36 13.90
CA ASP A 49 15.88 8.67 14.53
C ASP A 49 15.89 7.15 14.22
N HIS A 50 14.80 6.58 13.72
CA HIS A 50 14.74 5.17 13.30
C HIS A 50 15.33 4.93 11.90
N TYR A 51 15.47 5.96 11.07
CA TYR A 51 16.01 5.89 9.71
C TYR A 51 17.02 7.01 9.45
N PRO A 52 18.11 7.08 10.24
CA PRO A 52 19.11 8.16 10.14
C PRO A 52 19.86 8.18 8.81
N ASP A 53 19.95 7.03 8.13
CA ASP A 53 20.64 6.86 6.86
C ASP A 53 20.00 5.76 6.01
N ILE A 54 20.55 5.57 4.81
CA ILE A 54 20.04 4.59 3.85
C ILE A 54 20.24 3.15 4.34
N GLU A 55 21.27 2.88 5.15
CA GLU A 55 21.56 1.54 5.65
C GLU A 55 20.50 1.13 6.67
N ALA A 56 20.08 2.04 7.57
CA ALA A 56 18.97 1.81 8.48
C ALA A 56 17.66 1.47 7.74
N ILE A 57 17.38 2.18 6.63
CA ILE A 57 16.21 1.92 5.77
C ILE A 57 16.33 0.53 5.12
N GLN A 58 17.49 0.21 4.57
CA GLN A 58 17.76 -1.10 3.95
C GLN A 58 17.62 -2.24 4.95
N ASN A 59 18.13 -2.06 6.17
CA ASN A 59 18.03 -3.05 7.24
C ASN A 59 16.58 -3.26 7.71
N PHE A 60 15.80 -2.18 7.81
CA PHE A 60 14.37 -2.30 8.14
C PHE A 60 13.58 -3.00 7.03
N LEU A 61 13.78 -2.59 5.78
CA LEU A 61 13.05 -3.15 4.64
C LEU A 61 13.44 -4.61 4.38
N GLY A 62 14.75 -4.91 4.37
CA GLY A 62 15.26 -6.21 3.98
C GLY A 62 14.89 -6.58 2.54
N ASP A 63 14.76 -7.88 2.29
CA ASP A 63 14.30 -8.46 1.02
C ASP A 63 13.08 -9.39 1.22
N ILE A 64 12.66 -10.09 0.18
CA ILE A 64 11.46 -10.96 0.18
C ILE A 64 11.60 -12.23 1.06
N SER A 65 12.79 -12.46 1.62
CA SER A 65 13.12 -13.67 2.39
C SER A 65 13.91 -13.39 3.67
N SER A 66 14.10 -12.12 4.01
CA SER A 66 14.94 -11.71 5.14
C SER A 66 14.17 -11.54 6.46
N GLY A 67 12.85 -11.70 6.46
CA GLY A 67 11.95 -11.36 7.57
C GLY A 67 11.77 -9.85 7.78
N GLY A 68 12.22 -9.02 6.82
CA GLY A 68 12.15 -7.56 6.89
C GLY A 68 10.77 -6.99 6.61
N GLY A 69 10.66 -5.66 6.70
CA GLY A 69 9.44 -4.92 6.40
C GLY A 69 8.88 -5.23 5.01
N PHE A 70 9.76 -5.37 4.01
CA PHE A 70 9.37 -5.67 2.63
C PHE A 70 8.69 -7.03 2.49
N GLU A 71 9.23 -8.09 3.09
CA GLU A 71 8.58 -9.41 3.12
C GLU A 71 7.21 -9.33 3.82
N CYS A 72 7.14 -8.64 4.95
CA CYS A 72 5.89 -8.48 5.70
C CYS A 72 4.82 -7.72 4.91
N LEU A 73 5.20 -6.63 4.24
CA LEU A 73 4.30 -5.83 3.40
C LEU A 73 3.86 -6.59 2.15
N SER A 74 4.80 -7.28 1.49
CA SER A 74 4.53 -8.14 0.33
C SER A 74 3.53 -9.23 0.71
N THR A 75 3.75 -9.89 1.85
CA THR A 75 2.83 -10.90 2.39
C THR A 75 1.44 -10.32 2.66
N ALA A 76 1.37 -9.16 3.32
CA ALA A 76 0.11 -8.49 3.62
C ALA A 76 -0.71 -8.19 2.35
N ILE A 77 -0.06 -7.70 1.29
CA ILE A 77 -0.72 -7.38 0.03
C ILE A 77 -1.02 -8.67 -0.77
N TYR A 78 0.01 -9.39 -1.19
CA TYR A 78 -0.11 -10.44 -2.20
C TYR A 78 -0.60 -11.78 -1.68
N GLU A 79 -0.48 -12.05 -0.38
CA GLU A 79 -0.99 -13.29 0.18
C GLU A 79 -2.25 -13.12 1.04
N LYS A 80 -2.47 -11.95 1.64
CA LYS A 80 -3.59 -11.74 2.56
C LYS A 80 -4.72 -10.94 1.90
N VAL A 81 -4.43 -9.76 1.35
CA VAL A 81 -5.44 -8.96 0.64
C VAL A 81 -5.90 -9.65 -0.64
N TYR A 82 -4.99 -10.21 -1.44
CA TYR A 82 -5.33 -10.91 -2.69
C TYR A 82 -6.21 -12.18 -2.50
N LYS A 83 -6.35 -12.70 -1.28
CA LYS A 83 -7.25 -13.82 -0.96
C LYS A 83 -8.67 -13.39 -0.61
N VAL A 84 -8.91 -12.09 -0.49
CA VAL A 84 -10.25 -11.58 -0.21
C VAL A 84 -11.12 -11.81 -1.44
N ASP A 85 -12.27 -12.44 -1.22
CA ASP A 85 -13.30 -12.58 -2.24
C ASP A 85 -13.93 -11.20 -2.50
N LEU A 86 -13.66 -10.64 -3.68
CA LEU A 86 -14.14 -9.33 -4.10
C LEU A 86 -15.39 -9.50 -4.98
N PRO A 87 -16.35 -8.56 -4.93
CA PRO A 87 -17.43 -8.54 -5.90
C PRO A 87 -16.85 -8.47 -7.33
N SER A 88 -17.35 -9.28 -8.27
CA SER A 88 -16.79 -9.36 -9.63
C SER A 88 -16.75 -8.01 -10.39
N LYS A 89 -17.63 -7.07 -10.03
CA LYS A 89 -17.57 -5.69 -10.52
C LYS A 89 -16.25 -5.01 -10.11
N ILE A 90 -15.83 -5.19 -8.87
CA ILE A 90 -14.60 -4.61 -8.32
C ILE A 90 -13.38 -5.28 -8.94
N GLU A 91 -13.39 -6.61 -9.10
CA GLU A 91 -12.31 -7.33 -9.80
C GLU A 91 -12.10 -6.77 -11.21
N LYS A 92 -13.18 -6.64 -11.97
CA LYS A 92 -13.13 -6.02 -13.31
C LYS A 92 -12.61 -4.58 -13.27
N MET A 93 -13.01 -3.79 -12.27
CA MET A 93 -12.50 -2.41 -12.13
C MET A 93 -10.99 -2.37 -11.87
N ILE A 94 -10.44 -3.34 -11.12
CA ILE A 94 -9.00 -3.47 -10.92
C ILE A 94 -8.33 -3.83 -12.26
N ASP A 95 -8.85 -4.83 -12.97
CA ASP A 95 -8.31 -5.26 -14.27
C ASP A 95 -8.34 -4.14 -15.33
N ASP A 96 -9.37 -3.31 -15.30
CA ASP A 96 -9.53 -2.14 -16.19
C ASP A 96 -8.69 -0.92 -15.73
N GLY A 97 -7.93 -1.02 -14.63
CA GLY A 97 -7.07 0.05 -14.11
C GLY A 97 -7.83 1.21 -13.48
N ALA A 98 -9.07 1.01 -13.01
CA ALA A 98 -9.93 2.08 -12.50
C ALA A 98 -9.38 2.79 -11.25
N PHE A 99 -8.42 2.18 -10.55
CA PHE A 99 -7.75 2.71 -9.37
C PHE A 99 -6.32 3.20 -9.66
N GLU A 100 -5.88 3.15 -10.91
CA GLU A 100 -4.55 3.64 -11.31
C GLU A 100 -4.62 5.13 -11.64
N HIS A 101 -4.00 5.95 -10.79
CA HIS A 101 -3.96 7.39 -11.01
C HIS A 101 -3.20 7.72 -12.33
N PRO A 102 -3.75 8.56 -13.23
CA PRO A 102 -3.16 8.80 -14.56
C PRO A 102 -1.88 9.64 -14.54
N LEU A 103 -1.58 10.28 -13.43
CA LEU A 103 -0.34 11.04 -13.20
C LEU A 103 0.63 10.25 -12.32
N TYR A 104 1.92 10.45 -12.54
CA TYR A 104 2.97 9.86 -11.71
C TYR A 104 2.96 10.41 -10.27
N PRO A 105 3.40 9.62 -9.29
CA PRO A 105 3.66 10.13 -7.95
C PRO A 105 4.71 11.24 -7.94
N SER A 106 4.55 12.22 -7.06
CA SER A 106 5.44 13.38 -6.94
C SER A 106 6.89 13.00 -6.65
N TYR A 107 7.14 11.85 -6.02
CA TYR A 107 8.49 11.34 -5.76
C TYR A 107 9.21 10.82 -7.04
N TYR A 108 8.55 10.79 -8.20
CA TYR A 108 9.20 10.62 -9.52
C TYR A 108 9.69 11.94 -10.12
N LYS A 109 9.37 13.08 -9.51
CA LYS A 109 9.93 14.36 -9.94
C LYS A 109 11.44 14.31 -9.69
N LYS A 110 12.24 14.49 -10.74
CA LYS A 110 13.69 14.63 -10.57
C LYS A 110 13.94 15.84 -9.68
N ASN A 111 14.83 15.69 -8.70
CA ASN A 111 15.40 16.83 -8.00
C ASN A 111 16.22 17.60 -9.05
N GLU A 112 15.77 18.81 -9.39
CA GLU A 112 16.54 19.78 -10.16
C GLU A 112 17.53 20.50 -9.24
#